data_AF-A0A5P9CQH7-F1
#
_entry.id   AF-A0A5P9CQH7-F1
#
_cell.length_a   1.000
_cell.length_b   1.000
_cell.length_c   1.000
_cell.angle_alpha   90.00
_cell.angle_beta   90.00
_cell.angle_gamma   90.00
#
_symmetry.space_group_name_H-M   'P 1'
#
loop_
_entity.id
_entity.type
_entity.pdbx_description
1 polymer ?
#
loop_
_entity_poly.entity_id
_entity_poly.type
_entity_poly.pdbx_seq_one_letter_code
_entity_poly.pdbx_strand_id
1 'polypeptide(L)'
;MNIMKYDAVNLIPRCTISNKVAKKVNFIAGTRFDNHAIKMDFHRLELNSVQKQDLIEINLVHMGIEAKGYLQVVEIERLLGLEIKHLDKEYVAYLITQSLAPHGVHYVGFIDQKEGRDLPLSITTVFECERLATTLYLDVESIHIDTDCLEAKPQALSGNLKLTVSWAAFETALTTQELSALSTDDVVLVYPK
;
A
#
# COMPACT_ATOMS: atom_id res chain seq x y z
N MET A 1 -28.66 0.29 43.27
CA MET A 1 -28.11 -0.85 42.51
C MET A 1 -27.69 -0.30 41.15
N ASN A 2 -26.42 0.03 40.98
CA ASN A 2 -25.90 0.76 39.80
C ASN A 2 -25.36 -0.27 38.80
N ILE A 3 -25.97 -0.34 37.61
CA ILE A 3 -25.52 -1.19 36.51
C ILE A 3 -24.36 -0.47 35.82
N MET A 4 -23.13 -0.94 36.00
CA MET A 4 -22.00 -0.50 35.18
C MET A 4 -22.28 -0.94 33.74
N LYS A 5 -22.53 0.04 32.85
CA LYS A 5 -22.53 -0.17 31.41
C LYS A 5 -21.08 -0.27 30.95
N TYR A 6 -20.72 -1.42 30.39
CA TYR A 6 -19.47 -1.57 29.65
C TYR A 6 -19.67 -0.94 28.27
N ASP A 7 -18.94 0.13 27.97
CA ASP A 7 -18.86 0.65 26.62
C ASP A 7 -18.02 -0.32 25.79
N ALA A 8 -18.68 -1.16 25.00
CA ALA A 8 -18.01 -2.06 24.08
C ALA A 8 -17.35 -1.25 22.95
N VAL A 9 -16.02 -1.21 22.94
CA VAL A 9 -15.25 -0.63 21.84
C VAL A 9 -15.26 -1.61 20.67
N ASN A 10 -16.09 -1.34 19.67
CA ASN A 10 -16.10 -2.09 18.42
C ASN A 10 -15.02 -1.54 17.49
N LEU A 11 -13.96 -2.31 17.27
CA LEU A 11 -12.96 -2.03 16.26
C LEU A 11 -13.53 -2.37 14.89
N ILE A 12 -13.87 -1.33 14.11
CA ILE A 12 -14.33 -1.49 12.73
C ILE A 12 -13.10 -1.37 11.83
N PRO A 13 -12.81 -2.37 10.97
CA PRO A 13 -11.67 -2.30 10.07
C PRO A 13 -11.87 -1.13 9.09
N ARG A 14 -10.82 -0.32 8.92
CA ARG A 14 -10.83 0.83 7.99
C ARG A 14 -11.00 0.39 6.53
N CYS A 15 -10.58 -0.83 6.19
CA CYS A 15 -10.79 -1.45 4.89
C CYS A 15 -10.75 -2.98 5.02
N THR A 16 -11.38 -3.65 4.07
CA THR A 16 -11.23 -5.09 3.84
C THR A 16 -10.52 -5.29 2.51
N ILE A 17 -9.48 -6.13 2.51
CA ILE A 17 -8.74 -6.49 1.30
C ILE A 17 -8.95 -7.95 0.98
N SER A 18 -8.96 -8.29 -0.31
CA SER A 18 -9.06 -9.68 -0.74
C SER A 18 -7.76 -10.44 -0.42
N ASN A 19 -7.84 -11.78 -0.31
CA ASN A 19 -6.66 -12.62 -0.12
C ASN A 19 -5.66 -12.47 -1.29
N LYS A 20 -6.16 -12.23 -2.51
CA LYS A 20 -5.32 -11.96 -3.69
C LYS A 20 -4.50 -10.69 -3.51
N VAL A 21 -5.13 -9.60 -3.09
CA VAL A 21 -4.47 -8.33 -2.79
C VAL A 21 -3.46 -8.50 -1.66
N ALA A 22 -3.85 -9.15 -0.56
CA ALA A 22 -2.96 -9.40 0.57
C ALA A 22 -1.69 -10.18 0.16
N LYS A 23 -1.81 -11.18 -0.72
CA LYS A 23 -0.65 -11.90 -1.26
C LYS A 23 0.27 -11.00 -2.09
N LYS A 24 -0.28 -10.12 -2.93
CA LYS A 24 0.52 -9.15 -3.71
C LYS A 24 1.25 -8.16 -2.80
N VAL A 25 0.57 -7.63 -1.79
CA VAL A 25 1.17 -6.74 -0.79
C VAL A 25 2.33 -7.45 -0.09
N ASN A 26 2.09 -8.65 0.42
CA ASN A 26 3.11 -9.42 1.13
C ASN A 26 4.29 -9.80 0.22
N PHE A 27 4.06 -10.01 -1.07
CA PHE A 27 5.10 -10.31 -2.04
C PHE A 27 6.10 -9.17 -2.23
N ILE A 28 5.64 -7.91 -2.18
CA ILE A 28 6.50 -6.73 -2.35
C ILE A 28 6.88 -6.05 -1.02
N ALA A 29 6.34 -6.55 0.10
CA ALA A 29 6.58 -5.95 1.40
C ALA A 29 8.03 -6.17 1.83
N GLY A 30 8.73 -5.06 2.15
CA GLY A 30 10.13 -5.12 2.58
C GLY A 30 11.13 -5.39 1.45
N THR A 31 10.70 -5.35 0.19
CA THR A 31 11.58 -5.41 -0.98
C THR A 31 11.72 -4.04 -1.63
N ARG A 32 12.75 -3.89 -2.47
CA ARG A 32 12.85 -2.84 -3.48
C ARG A 32 12.86 -3.48 -4.86
N PHE A 33 12.30 -2.78 -5.83
CA PHE A 33 12.50 -3.11 -7.24
C PHE A 33 13.66 -2.27 -7.78
N ASP A 34 14.59 -2.90 -8.49
CA ASP A 34 15.68 -2.21 -9.21
C ASP A 34 16.02 -3.02 -10.47
N ASN A 35 15.72 -2.47 -11.64
CA ASN A 35 16.14 -3.03 -12.93
C ASN A 35 17.20 -2.14 -13.61
N HIS A 36 17.91 -1.32 -12.83
CA HIS A 36 18.85 -0.28 -13.22
C HIS A 36 18.27 0.94 -13.97
N ALA A 37 17.10 0.83 -14.58
CA ALA A 37 16.42 1.94 -15.24
C ALA A 37 15.38 2.60 -14.30
N ILE A 38 14.64 1.78 -13.58
CA ILE A 38 13.58 2.15 -12.65
C ILE A 38 13.91 1.55 -11.30
N LYS A 39 13.77 2.38 -10.27
CA LYS A 39 13.83 1.95 -8.87
C LYS A 39 12.54 2.28 -8.16
N MET A 40 12.02 1.33 -7.41
CA MET A 40 10.85 1.54 -6.56
C MET A 40 11.07 0.95 -5.17
N ASP A 41 10.96 1.81 -4.17
CA ASP A 41 10.86 1.40 -2.77
C ASP A 41 9.40 1.37 -2.35
N PHE A 42 8.87 0.18 -2.06
CA PHE A 42 7.50 0.00 -1.59
C PHE A 42 7.37 0.37 -0.11
N HIS A 43 6.36 1.20 0.22
CA HIS A 43 6.19 1.73 1.58
C HIS A 43 4.85 1.31 2.21
N ARG A 44 3.81 2.12 2.07
CA ARG A 44 2.53 1.92 2.77
C ARG A 44 1.37 1.74 1.81
N LEU A 45 0.39 0.97 2.25
CA LEU A 45 -0.92 0.95 1.64
C LEU A 45 -1.63 2.28 1.92
N GLU A 46 -2.14 2.88 0.86
CA GLU A 46 -2.94 4.08 0.92
C GLU A 46 -4.34 3.84 0.35
N LEU A 47 -5.32 4.22 1.16
CA LEU A 47 -6.73 4.19 0.85
C LEU A 47 -7.20 5.61 0.69
N ASN A 48 -7.51 5.99 -0.54
CA ASN A 48 -8.23 7.23 -0.86
C ASN A 48 -7.55 8.50 -0.31
N SER A 49 -6.25 8.50 -0.04
CA SER A 49 -5.54 9.64 0.58
C SER A 49 -5.07 10.68 -0.43
N VAL A 50 -5.23 10.41 -1.72
CA VAL A 50 -4.87 11.33 -2.81
C VAL A 50 -5.97 12.39 -3.08
N GLN A 51 -7.02 12.40 -2.26
CA GLN A 51 -8.26 13.18 -2.34
C GLN A 51 -8.15 14.72 -2.47
N LYS A 52 -6.95 15.29 -2.54
CA LYS A 52 -6.75 16.75 -2.57
C LYS A 52 -5.92 17.25 -3.75
N GLN A 53 -5.51 16.37 -4.65
CA GLN A 53 -4.59 16.74 -5.72
C GLN A 53 -5.01 16.13 -7.05
N ASP A 54 -4.75 16.87 -8.13
CA ASP A 54 -4.94 16.38 -9.48
C ASP A 54 -3.85 15.36 -9.81
N LEU A 55 -4.26 14.28 -10.46
CA LEU A 55 -3.39 13.16 -10.76
C LEU A 55 -3.30 12.89 -12.25
N ILE A 56 -2.20 12.27 -12.63
CA ILE A 56 -1.98 11.71 -13.94
C ILE A 56 -1.88 10.19 -13.77
N GLU A 57 -2.77 9.47 -14.44
CA GLU A 57 -2.70 8.03 -14.58
C GLU A 57 -1.61 7.66 -15.58
N ILE A 58 -0.79 6.69 -15.19
CA ILE A 58 0.26 6.13 -16.01
C ILE A 58 0.17 4.61 -16.02
N ASN A 59 0.60 4.01 -17.13
CA ASN A 59 0.98 2.61 -17.20
C ASN A 59 2.50 2.54 -17.17
N LEU A 60 3.04 1.83 -16.19
CA LEU A 60 4.45 1.48 -16.08
C LEU A 60 4.64 0.11 -16.74
N VAL A 61 5.36 0.08 -17.86
CA VAL A 61 5.68 -1.13 -18.62
C VAL A 61 7.16 -1.09 -18.98
N HIS A 62 7.97 -1.85 -18.23
CA HIS A 62 9.40 -1.98 -18.48
C HIS A 62 9.86 -3.39 -18.13
N MET A 63 11.11 -3.72 -18.44
CA MET A 63 11.70 -5.01 -18.09
C MET A 63 11.49 -5.33 -16.60
N GLY A 64 10.80 -6.43 -16.30
CA GLY A 64 10.55 -6.90 -14.94
C GLY A 64 9.40 -6.20 -14.20
N ILE A 65 8.71 -5.22 -14.80
CA ILE A 65 7.52 -4.61 -14.19
C ILE A 65 6.43 -4.21 -15.18
N GLU A 66 5.20 -4.55 -14.82
CA GLU A 66 3.97 -4.01 -15.40
C GLU A 66 3.02 -3.58 -14.27
N ALA A 67 2.63 -2.30 -14.24
CA ALA A 67 1.71 -1.78 -13.24
C ALA A 67 0.99 -0.52 -13.73
N LYS A 68 -0.19 -0.27 -13.18
CA LYS A 68 -0.87 1.03 -13.24
C LYS A 68 -0.49 1.85 -12.03
N GLY A 69 -0.32 3.15 -12.23
CA GLY A 69 -0.07 4.05 -11.12
C GLY A 69 -0.48 5.48 -11.40
N TYR A 70 -0.35 6.30 -10.35
CA TYR A 70 -0.80 7.67 -10.34
C TYR A 70 0.31 8.58 -9.84
N LEU A 71 0.56 9.66 -10.58
CA LEU A 71 1.52 10.70 -10.24
C LEU A 71 0.77 12.01 -9.97
N GLN A 72 1.29 12.80 -9.04
CA GLN A 72 0.75 14.14 -8.81
C GLN A 72 1.11 15.06 -9.96
N VAL A 73 0.16 15.88 -10.40
CA VAL A 73 0.37 16.86 -11.48
C VAL A 73 1.58 17.74 -11.22
N VAL A 74 1.77 18.21 -9.98
CA VAL A 74 2.90 19.06 -9.58
C VAL A 74 4.26 18.41 -9.85
N GLU A 75 4.35 17.09 -9.80
CA GLU A 75 5.60 16.35 -10.04
C GLU A 75 5.91 16.28 -11.54
N ILE A 76 4.86 16.21 -12.37
CA ILE A 76 4.99 16.30 -13.83
C ILE A 76 5.32 17.73 -14.27
N GLU A 77 4.73 18.75 -13.64
CA GLU A 77 5.10 20.15 -13.88
C GLU A 77 6.57 20.42 -13.56
N ARG A 78 7.08 19.84 -12.47
CA ARG A 78 8.51 19.90 -12.11
C ARG A 78 9.39 19.21 -13.13
N LEU A 79 9.00 18.02 -13.60
CA LEU A 79 9.74 17.28 -14.62
C LEU A 79 9.84 18.06 -15.93
N LEU A 80 8.72 18.66 -16.36
CA LEU A 80 8.63 19.40 -17.62
C LEU A 80 9.15 20.84 -17.50
N GLY A 81 9.27 21.37 -16.28
CA GLY A 81 9.67 22.76 -16.02
C GLY A 81 8.61 23.78 -16.46
N LEU A 82 7.32 23.41 -16.44
CA LEU A 82 6.23 24.22 -16.95
C LEU A 82 4.92 23.96 -16.20
N GLU A 83 4.10 25.00 -16.05
CA GLU A 83 2.75 24.88 -15.49
C GLU A 83 1.80 24.32 -16.56
N ILE A 84 1.18 23.17 -16.29
CA ILE A 84 0.37 22.46 -17.30
C ILE A 84 -1.10 22.92 -17.30
N LYS A 85 -1.53 23.68 -16.30
CA LYS A 85 -2.93 24.13 -16.11
C LYS A 85 -3.52 24.88 -17.31
N HIS A 86 -2.66 25.55 -18.08
CA HIS A 86 -3.05 26.38 -19.22
C HIS A 86 -2.83 25.70 -20.58
N LEU A 87 -2.35 24.46 -20.59
CA LEU A 87 -2.04 23.72 -21.80
C LEU A 87 -3.17 22.77 -22.16
N ASP A 88 -3.30 22.51 -23.46
CA ASP A 88 -4.21 21.48 -23.95
C ASP A 88 -3.80 20.11 -23.40
N LYS A 89 -4.78 19.32 -22.97
CA LYS A 89 -4.56 17.95 -22.44
C LYS A 89 -3.83 17.08 -23.46
N GLU A 90 -4.11 17.22 -24.75
CA GLU A 90 -3.42 16.47 -25.81
C GLU A 90 -1.95 16.87 -25.92
N TYR A 91 -1.66 18.16 -25.78
CA TYR A 91 -0.29 18.66 -25.79
C TYR A 91 0.49 18.20 -24.55
N VAL A 92 -0.14 18.21 -23.37
CA VAL A 92 0.49 17.69 -22.16
C VAL A 92 0.74 16.19 -22.26
N ALA A 93 -0.23 15.42 -22.76
CA ALA A 93 -0.07 13.98 -23.02
C ALA A 93 1.12 13.71 -23.96
N TYR A 94 1.27 14.51 -25.02
CA TYR A 94 2.39 14.43 -25.93
C TYR A 94 3.73 14.72 -25.23
N LEU A 95 3.83 15.79 -24.43
CA LEU A 95 5.05 16.14 -23.71
C LEU A 95 5.47 15.06 -22.70
N ILE A 96 4.50 14.52 -21.96
CA ILE A 96 4.73 13.42 -21.01
C ILE A 96 5.22 12.19 -21.78
N THR A 97 4.55 11.82 -22.86
CA THR A 97 4.91 10.65 -23.66
C THR A 97 6.32 10.78 -24.24
N GLN A 98 6.68 11.94 -24.81
CA GLN A 98 8.04 12.21 -25.30
C GLN A 98 9.10 12.07 -24.22
N SER A 99 8.80 12.49 -22.99
CA SER A 99 9.76 12.54 -21.89
C SER A 99 9.91 11.20 -21.16
N LEU A 100 8.83 10.43 -21.06
CA LEU A 100 8.73 9.29 -20.13
C LEU A 100 8.52 7.93 -20.83
N ALA A 101 7.94 7.89 -22.03
CA ALA A 101 7.72 6.62 -22.74
C ALA A 101 9.02 5.85 -23.06
N PRO A 102 10.16 6.49 -23.39
CA PRO A 102 11.43 5.76 -23.56
C PRO A 102 11.88 4.99 -22.32
N HIS A 103 11.36 5.35 -21.14
CA HIS A 103 11.69 4.74 -19.87
C HIS A 103 10.56 3.83 -19.35
N GLY A 104 9.60 3.47 -20.22
CA GLY A 104 8.50 2.56 -19.88
C GLY A 104 7.36 3.20 -19.09
N VAL A 105 7.32 4.53 -18.97
CA VAL A 105 6.21 5.25 -18.32
C VAL A 105 5.30 5.86 -19.38
N HIS A 106 4.10 5.32 -19.51
CA HIS A 106 3.14 5.70 -20.53
C HIS A 106 1.97 6.48 -19.93
N TYR A 107 1.69 7.66 -20.48
CA TYR A 107 0.53 8.46 -20.10
C TYR A 107 -0.77 7.76 -20.47
N VAL A 108 -1.76 7.80 -19.56
CA VAL A 108 -3.11 7.26 -19.79
C VAL A 108 -4.14 8.39 -19.76
N GLY A 109 -4.16 9.19 -18.69
CA GLY A 109 -5.21 10.19 -18.51
C GLY A 109 -4.99 11.11 -17.32
N PHE A 110 -5.78 12.19 -17.28
CA PHE A 110 -5.91 13.03 -16.08
C PHE A 110 -7.04 12.51 -15.22
N ILE A 111 -6.81 12.49 -13.91
CA ILE A 111 -7.80 12.15 -12.90
C ILE A 111 -8.01 13.40 -12.04
N ASP A 112 -9.22 13.96 -12.15
CA ASP A 112 -9.61 15.12 -11.39
C ASP A 112 -9.84 14.74 -9.91
N GLN A 113 -9.73 15.71 -9.01
CA GLN A 113 -9.89 15.51 -7.54
C GLN A 113 -11.19 14.80 -7.13
N LYS A 114 -12.26 14.94 -7.93
CA LYS A 114 -13.55 14.30 -7.67
C LYS A 114 -13.53 12.81 -7.97
N GLU A 115 -12.83 12.42 -9.04
CA GLU A 115 -12.64 11.03 -9.46
C GLU A 115 -11.57 10.33 -8.61
N GLY A 116 -10.64 11.09 -8.03
CA GLY A 116 -9.64 10.61 -7.08
C GLY A 116 -10.21 9.95 -5.81
N ARG A 117 -11.52 10.08 -5.55
CA ARG A 117 -12.20 9.43 -4.42
C ARG A 117 -12.45 7.94 -4.63
N ASP A 118 -12.59 7.52 -5.88
CA ASP A 118 -12.93 6.14 -6.27
C ASP A 118 -11.70 5.36 -6.77
N LEU A 119 -10.50 5.86 -6.46
CA LEU A 119 -9.25 5.20 -6.82
C LEU A 119 -9.12 3.84 -6.12
N PRO A 120 -8.53 2.85 -6.81
CA PRO A 120 -8.27 1.55 -6.22
C PRO A 120 -7.27 1.66 -5.06
N LEU A 121 -7.25 0.63 -4.22
CA LEU A 121 -6.26 0.49 -3.17
C LEU A 121 -4.86 0.58 -3.78
N SER A 122 -4.07 1.53 -3.28
CA SER A 122 -2.75 1.81 -3.85
C SER A 122 -1.64 1.58 -2.84
N ILE A 123 -0.43 1.30 -3.32
CA ILE A 123 0.80 1.32 -2.51
C ILE A 123 1.60 2.55 -2.89
N THR A 124 1.99 3.34 -1.89
CA THR A 124 2.92 4.43 -2.10
C THR A 124 4.31 3.85 -2.34
N THR A 125 4.97 4.31 -3.39
CA THR A 125 6.33 3.96 -3.71
C THR A 125 7.17 5.21 -3.87
N VAL A 126 8.42 5.17 -3.40
CA VAL A 126 9.42 6.14 -3.85
C VAL A 126 9.92 5.63 -5.18
N PHE A 127 9.59 6.34 -6.24
CA PHE A 127 9.84 5.99 -7.62
C PHE A 127 10.95 6.87 -8.17
N GLU A 128 12.00 6.23 -8.69
CA GLU A 128 13.09 6.89 -9.39
C GLU A 128 13.18 6.32 -10.80
N CYS A 129 13.14 7.22 -11.78
CA CYS A 129 13.26 6.93 -13.20
C CYS A 129 13.93 8.14 -13.86
N GLU A 130 15.21 8.02 -14.22
CA GLU A 130 16.01 9.11 -14.79
C GLU A 130 15.97 10.40 -13.95
N ARG A 131 15.27 11.43 -14.44
CA ARG A 131 15.14 12.75 -13.80
C ARG A 131 13.90 12.85 -12.91
N LEU A 132 13.05 11.84 -12.90
CA LEU A 132 11.84 11.79 -12.11
C LEU A 132 12.11 10.98 -10.85
N ALA A 133 12.22 11.66 -9.71
CA ALA A 133 12.30 11.05 -8.39
C ALA A 133 11.14 11.58 -7.54
N THR A 134 10.12 10.76 -7.31
CA THR A 134 8.88 11.22 -6.67
C THR A 134 8.08 10.09 -6.02
N THR A 135 6.93 10.41 -5.44
CA THR A 135 5.99 9.40 -4.93
C THR A 135 5.06 8.92 -6.05
N LEU A 136 5.09 7.63 -6.34
CA LEU A 136 4.17 6.97 -7.26
C LEU A 136 3.18 6.12 -6.46
N TYR A 137 1.89 6.31 -6.72
CA TYR A 137 0.82 5.52 -6.12
C TYR A 137 0.49 4.37 -7.08
N LEU A 138 0.90 3.14 -6.76
CA LEU A 138 0.68 1.98 -7.62
C LEU A 138 -0.63 1.27 -7.24
N ASP A 139 -1.48 1.00 -8.23
CA ASP A 139 -2.66 0.14 -8.04
C ASP A 139 -2.21 -1.29 -7.75
N VAL A 140 -2.51 -1.78 -6.55
CA VAL A 140 -2.06 -3.09 -6.06
C VAL A 140 -2.55 -4.24 -6.95
N GLU A 141 -3.76 -4.12 -7.51
CA GLU A 141 -4.31 -5.20 -8.33
C GLU A 141 -3.60 -5.34 -9.66
N SER A 142 -3.06 -4.25 -10.20
CA SER A 142 -2.35 -4.21 -11.47
C SER A 142 -0.91 -4.74 -11.40
N ILE A 143 -0.25 -4.64 -10.23
CA ILE A 143 1.19 -4.93 -10.08
C ILE A 143 1.54 -6.35 -10.54
N HIS A 144 2.43 -6.44 -11.52
CA HIS A 144 3.18 -7.64 -11.91
C HIS A 144 4.66 -7.29 -11.90
N ILE A 145 5.44 -8.00 -11.10
CA ILE A 145 6.88 -7.78 -10.96
C ILE A 145 7.57 -9.12 -11.06
N ASP A 146 8.66 -9.15 -11.82
CA ASP A 146 9.56 -10.28 -11.88
C ASP A 146 10.40 -10.35 -10.58
N THR A 147 10.44 -11.54 -9.97
CA THR A 147 11.19 -11.78 -8.72
C THR A 147 12.67 -11.48 -8.88
N ASP A 148 13.22 -11.64 -10.08
CA ASP A 148 14.65 -11.45 -10.34
C ASP A 148 15.07 -9.98 -10.25
N CYS A 149 14.11 -9.05 -10.35
CA CYS A 149 14.33 -7.60 -10.19
C CYS A 149 13.97 -7.11 -8.78
N LEU A 150 13.62 -8.01 -7.85
CA LEU A 150 13.32 -7.68 -6.46
C LEU A 150 14.50 -7.99 -5.56
N GLU A 151 14.89 -7.00 -4.77
CA GLU A 151 15.92 -7.14 -3.77
C GLU A 151 15.34 -6.91 -2.38
N ALA A 152 15.73 -7.74 -1.41
CA ALA A 152 15.35 -7.53 -0.03
C ALA A 152 15.94 -6.20 0.47
N LYS A 153 15.09 -5.32 1.00
CA LYS A 153 15.55 -4.07 1.59
C LYS A 153 16.12 -4.39 2.98
N PRO A 154 17.41 -4.09 3.25
CA PRO A 154 17.98 -4.32 4.56
C PRO A 154 17.21 -3.48 5.59
N GLN A 155 16.45 -4.14 6.46
CA GLN A 155 15.71 -3.44 7.51
C GLN A 155 16.61 -3.26 8.72
N ALA A 156 16.90 -2.00 9.06
CA ALA A 156 17.50 -1.65 10.34
C ALA A 156 16.42 -1.67 11.42
N LEU A 157 15.89 -2.85 11.74
CA LEU A 157 15.05 -3.02 12.91
C LEU A 157 15.91 -2.77 14.15
N SER A 158 15.42 -1.94 15.06
CA SER A 158 16.10 -1.72 16.35
C SER A 158 16.30 -3.08 17.04
N GLY A 159 17.52 -3.36 17.53
CA GLY A 159 17.78 -4.58 18.30
C GLY A 159 16.94 -4.72 19.57
N ASN A 160 16.23 -3.65 19.96
CA ASN A 160 15.31 -3.61 21.10
C ASN A 160 13.85 -3.88 20.70
N LEU A 161 13.56 -4.25 19.45
CA LEU A 161 12.20 -4.55 19.00
C LEU A 161 11.71 -5.83 19.69
N LYS A 162 10.78 -5.68 20.64
CA LYS A 162 10.13 -6.80 21.32
C LYS A 162 8.97 -7.32 20.48
N LEU A 163 9.19 -8.42 19.79
CA LEU A 163 8.12 -9.20 19.16
C LEU A 163 7.49 -10.10 20.22
N THR A 164 6.24 -9.82 20.58
CA THR A 164 5.45 -10.69 21.45
C THR A 164 4.41 -11.38 20.59
N VAL A 165 4.58 -12.69 20.39
CA VAL A 165 3.57 -13.53 19.75
C VAL A 165 2.85 -14.29 20.85
N SER A 166 1.55 -14.09 20.98
CA SER A 166 0.69 -14.95 21.80
C SER A 166 -0.07 -15.88 20.88
N TRP A 167 0.20 -17.18 20.99
CA TRP A 167 -0.54 -18.22 20.30
C TRP A 167 -1.25 -19.08 21.33
N ALA A 168 -2.56 -19.21 21.19
CA ALA A 168 -3.40 -20.06 22.03
C ALA A 168 -4.17 -21.00 21.12
N ALA A 169 -3.74 -22.26 21.07
CA ALA A 169 -4.35 -23.31 20.23
C ALA A 169 -5.75 -23.73 20.70
N PHE A 170 -6.01 -23.52 21.98
CA PHE A 170 -7.24 -23.92 22.64
C PHE A 170 -7.81 -22.74 23.41
N GLU A 171 -9.13 -22.67 23.51
CA GLU A 171 -9.85 -21.73 24.35
C GLU A 171 -10.90 -22.45 25.20
N THR A 172 -11.26 -21.82 26.31
CA THR A 172 -12.35 -22.27 27.17
C THR A 172 -13.02 -21.04 27.75
N ALA A 173 -14.34 -21.10 27.90
CA ALA A 173 -15.12 -20.04 28.50
C ALA A 173 -15.51 -20.47 29.91
N LEU A 174 -14.99 -19.75 30.90
CA LEU A 174 -15.33 -19.96 32.30
C LEU A 174 -16.03 -18.72 32.84
N THR A 175 -17.05 -18.93 33.66
CA THR A 175 -17.67 -17.86 34.43
C THR A 175 -16.71 -17.36 35.52
N THR A 176 -16.92 -16.15 36.01
CA THR A 176 -16.09 -15.56 37.07
C THR A 176 -16.12 -16.37 38.37
N GLN A 177 -17.23 -17.05 38.66
CA GLN A 177 -17.33 -17.96 39.80
C GLN A 177 -16.49 -19.23 39.60
N GLU A 178 -16.54 -19.83 38.41
CA GLU A 178 -15.71 -20.99 38.07
C GLU A 178 -14.21 -20.66 38.10
N LEU A 179 -13.81 -19.50 37.57
CA LEU A 179 -12.42 -19.01 37.66
C LEU A 179 -11.93 -18.86 39.11
N SER A 180 -12.79 -18.36 39.99
CA SER A 180 -12.45 -18.16 41.42
C SER A 180 -12.43 -19.45 42.24
N ALA A 181 -13.08 -20.51 41.74
CA ALA A 181 -13.16 -21.81 42.39
C ALA A 181 -12.08 -22.79 41.91
N LEU A 182 -11.32 -22.44 40.87
CA LEU A 182 -10.23 -23.26 40.36
C LEU A 182 -9.10 -23.39 41.39
N SER A 183 -8.76 -24.63 41.71
CA SER A 183 -7.60 -25.02 42.48
C SER A 183 -6.54 -25.65 41.57
N THR A 184 -5.35 -25.90 42.13
CA THR A 184 -4.21 -26.43 41.38
C THR A 184 -4.42 -27.88 40.91
N ASP A 185 -5.38 -28.59 41.50
CA ASP A 185 -5.68 -29.99 41.22
C ASP A 185 -6.86 -30.18 40.25
N ASP A 186 -7.49 -29.08 39.80
CA ASP A 186 -8.67 -29.14 38.94
C ASP A 186 -8.30 -29.27 37.45
N VAL A 187 -9.06 -30.10 36.73
CA VAL A 187 -8.90 -30.29 35.28
C VAL A 187 -9.83 -29.35 34.54
N VAL A 188 -9.26 -28.47 33.72
CA VAL A 188 -10.02 -27.55 32.85
C VAL A 188 -10.10 -28.12 31.44
N LEU A 189 -11.32 -28.35 30.95
CA LEU A 189 -11.58 -28.74 29.57
C LEU A 189 -11.40 -27.53 28.66
N VAL A 190 -10.55 -27.70 27.65
CA VAL A 190 -10.26 -26.69 26.63
C VAL A 190 -10.67 -27.22 25.25
N TYR A 191 -11.13 -26.32 24.39
CA TYR A 191 -11.58 -26.65 23.04
C TYR A 191 -10.64 -26.04 22.01
N PRO A 192 -10.36 -26.72 20.89
CA PRO A 192 -9.58 -26.11 19.82
C PRO A 192 -10.29 -24.86 19.30
N LYS A 193 -9.52 -23.79 19.05
CA LYS A 193 -10.02 -22.58 18.38
C LYS A 193 -10.39 -22.84 16.92
#